data_AF-A0A3N6H9C1-F1
#
_entry.id   AF-A0A3N6H9C1-F1
#
_cell.length_a   1.000
_cell.length_b   1.000
_cell.length_c   1.000
_cell.angle_alpha   90.00
_cell.angle_beta   90.00
_cell.angle_gamma   90.00
#
_symmetry.space_group_name_H-M   'P 1'
#
loop_
_entity.id
_entity.type
_entity.pdbx_description
1 polymer ?
#
loop_
_entity_poly.entity_id
_entity_poly.type
_entity_poly.pdbx_seq_one_letter_code
_entity_poly.pdbx_strand_id
1 'polypeptide(L)'
;MDTAEPLRWLLEQIGGGVTLIQAGCLPREVVAAAFARYSHWYPIGKGPRSETDLFQLADLHELGCTQRLVTKRHRTLKLSVAGGVQLADHQLRQHTAALAWLGTTVAERQVAECALGAPWAEPRLREDLCDAVHPVLAASLTHDDGTVMEVKDTERLLWRFWHLGRELGYLDERDRSADAPISLSATGRFAALAALRVLAEGPKGRATASERGSAGGQAGVGEAAHQ
;
A
#
# COMPACT_ATOMS: atom_id res chain seq x y z
N MET A 1 -14.49 8.07 14.71
CA MET A 1 -13.02 7.85 14.74
C MET A 1 -12.44 8.72 13.63
N ASP A 2 -11.42 9.54 13.89
CA ASP A 2 -10.72 10.33 12.86
C ASP A 2 -9.89 9.34 12.03
N THR A 3 -10.46 8.86 10.92
CA THR A 3 -9.76 7.95 10.00
C THR A 3 -8.61 8.71 9.35
N ALA A 4 -7.48 8.04 9.13
CA ALA A 4 -6.20 8.66 8.76
C ALA A 4 -5.67 9.66 9.79
N GLU A 5 -6.08 9.54 11.07
CA GLU A 5 -5.50 10.33 12.16
C GLU A 5 -4.00 10.14 12.33
N PRO A 6 -3.44 8.91 12.23
CA PRO A 6 -1.99 8.75 12.33
C PRO A 6 -1.20 9.49 11.26
N LEU A 7 -1.76 9.60 10.05
CA LEU A 7 -1.19 10.42 8.98
C LEU A 7 -1.26 11.90 9.35
N ARG A 8 -2.42 12.40 9.82
CA ARG A 8 -2.56 13.80 10.29
C ARG A 8 -1.53 14.11 11.36
N TRP A 9 -1.43 13.27 12.39
CA TRP A 9 -0.49 13.43 13.48
C TRP A 9 0.95 13.50 12.97
N LEU A 10 1.35 12.61 12.06
CA LEU A 10 2.70 12.63 11.50
C LEU A 10 2.99 13.94 10.76
N LEU A 11 2.04 14.40 9.94
CA LEU A 11 2.17 15.67 9.20
C LEU A 11 2.27 16.87 10.15
N GLU A 12 1.54 16.86 11.27
CA GLU A 12 1.65 17.88 12.34
C GLU A 12 3.06 17.88 12.97
N GLN A 13 3.62 16.70 13.29
CA GLN A 13 4.99 16.59 13.82
C GLN A 13 6.04 17.13 12.84
N ILE A 14 5.84 16.92 11.55
CA ILE A 14 6.76 17.37 10.49
C ILE A 14 6.56 18.86 10.16
N GLY A 15 5.44 19.47 10.54
CA GLY A 15 5.06 20.85 10.19
C GLY A 15 6.15 21.90 10.49
N GLY A 16 6.81 21.79 11.64
CA GLY A 16 7.92 22.67 12.03
C GLY A 16 9.25 22.40 11.32
N GLY A 17 9.34 21.27 10.61
CA GLY A 17 10.55 20.74 10.02
C GLY A 17 11.32 19.84 11.00
N VAL A 18 11.59 18.61 10.58
CA VAL A 18 12.34 17.63 11.37
C VAL A 18 13.65 17.30 10.67
N THR A 19 14.72 17.13 11.43
CA THR A 19 16.01 16.71 10.89
C THR A 19 16.09 15.18 10.91
N LEU A 20 16.13 14.58 9.74
CA LEU A 20 16.33 13.15 9.55
C LEU A 20 17.73 12.73 10.02
N ILE A 21 17.81 11.51 10.55
CA ILE A 21 19.08 10.87 10.85
C ILE A 21 19.82 10.49 9.56
N GLN A 22 21.08 10.05 9.65
CA GLN A 22 21.90 9.76 8.46
C GLN A 22 21.28 8.73 7.51
N ALA A 23 20.54 7.75 8.05
CA ALA A 23 19.83 6.74 7.27
C ALA A 23 18.58 7.27 6.54
N GLY A 24 18.25 8.56 6.67
CA GLY A 24 17.02 9.14 6.12
C GLY A 24 15.78 8.88 6.96
N CYS A 25 15.92 8.24 8.12
CA CYS A 25 14.82 7.98 9.04
C CYS A 25 14.44 9.22 9.86
N LEU A 26 13.21 9.20 10.39
CA LEU A 26 12.70 10.13 11.38
C LEU A 26 13.58 10.13 12.64
N PRO A 27 13.72 11.30 13.28
CA PRO A 27 14.53 11.42 14.48
C PRO A 27 13.87 10.70 15.66
N ARG A 28 14.70 10.33 16.66
CA ARG A 28 14.28 9.48 17.78
C ARG A 28 13.15 10.10 18.59
N GLU A 29 13.08 11.42 18.65
CA GLU A 29 12.03 12.18 19.34
C GLU A 29 10.66 11.92 18.70
N VAL A 30 10.57 11.90 17.37
CA VAL A 30 9.32 11.59 16.64
C VAL A 30 8.93 10.13 16.83
N VAL A 31 9.91 9.22 16.78
CA VAL A 31 9.67 7.78 17.02
C VAL A 31 9.15 7.53 18.44
N ALA A 32 9.75 8.17 19.45
CA ALA A 32 9.31 8.07 20.84
C ALA A 32 7.90 8.67 21.03
N ALA A 33 7.60 9.80 20.38
CA ALA A 33 6.27 10.40 20.42
C ALA A 33 5.21 9.51 19.74
N ALA A 34 5.55 8.87 18.62
CA ALA A 34 4.68 7.89 17.97
C ALA A 34 4.42 6.69 18.88
N PHE A 35 5.47 6.13 19.48
CA PHE A 35 5.33 5.00 20.41
C PHE A 35 4.51 5.35 21.66
N ALA A 36 4.67 6.57 22.20
CA ALA A 36 3.86 7.02 23.34
C ALA A 36 2.38 7.18 22.96
N ARG A 37 2.08 7.67 21.76
CA ARG A 37 0.71 7.88 21.27
C ARG A 37 0.03 6.60 20.82
N TYR A 38 0.78 5.74 20.15
CA TYR A 38 0.32 4.49 19.55
C TYR A 38 1.08 3.30 20.15
N SER A 39 1.02 3.17 21.48
CA SER A 39 1.73 2.11 22.22
C SER A 39 1.42 0.70 21.74
N HIS A 40 0.27 0.52 21.12
CA HIS A 40 -0.20 -0.72 20.55
C HIS A 40 0.46 -1.09 19.19
N TRP A 41 1.16 -0.16 18.52
CA TRP A 41 1.87 -0.45 17.27
C TRP A 41 3.04 -1.41 17.45
N TYR A 42 3.55 -1.55 18.68
CA TYR A 42 4.73 -2.35 18.95
C TYR A 42 4.45 -3.35 20.08
N PRO A 43 4.38 -4.66 19.79
CA PRO A 43 3.86 -5.63 20.76
C PRO A 43 4.85 -6.06 21.86
N ILE A 44 6.16 -5.72 21.84
CA ILE A 44 7.13 -6.39 22.73
C ILE A 44 8.31 -5.50 23.18
N GLY A 45 8.58 -5.43 24.50
CA GLY A 45 9.95 -5.18 25.04
C GLY A 45 10.38 -3.73 25.27
N LYS A 46 11.71 -3.49 25.22
CA LYS A 46 12.33 -2.14 25.33
C LYS A 46 11.90 -1.33 24.10
N GLY A 47 11.41 -0.11 24.29
CA GLY A 47 10.83 0.73 23.23
C GLY A 47 11.72 0.90 21.98
N PRO A 48 11.12 1.29 20.84
CA PRO A 48 11.77 1.29 19.54
C PRO A 48 13.05 2.14 19.54
N ARG A 49 14.11 1.63 18.91
CA ARG A 49 15.41 2.31 18.79
C ARG A 49 15.44 3.25 17.60
N SER A 50 14.71 2.91 16.53
CA SER A 50 14.57 3.70 15.31
C SER A 50 13.20 3.52 14.66
N GLU A 51 12.91 4.34 13.65
CA GLU A 51 11.71 4.23 12.82
C GLU A 51 11.53 2.83 12.23
N THR A 52 12.63 2.17 11.86
CA THR A 52 12.62 0.80 11.31
C THR A 52 12.07 -0.24 12.28
N ASP A 53 12.12 0.03 13.59
CA ASP A 53 11.53 -0.85 14.60
C ASP A 53 10.01 -0.61 14.71
N LEU A 54 9.52 0.52 14.21
CA LEU A 54 8.11 0.92 14.23
C LEU A 54 7.58 1.01 12.80
N PHE A 55 7.43 -0.15 12.16
CA PHE A 55 7.09 -0.25 10.74
C PHE A 55 5.85 0.57 10.32
N GLN A 56 4.84 0.71 11.19
CA GLN A 56 3.68 1.56 10.93
C GLN A 56 4.05 3.02 10.70
N LEU A 57 4.99 3.53 11.50
CA LEU A 57 5.50 4.87 11.34
C LEU A 57 6.32 4.99 10.05
N ALA A 58 7.09 3.95 9.71
CA ALA A 58 7.83 3.89 8.45
C ALA A 58 6.88 3.93 7.24
N ASP A 59 5.80 3.16 7.26
CA ASP A 59 4.78 3.14 6.20
C ASP A 59 4.10 4.50 6.05
N LEU A 60 3.75 5.17 7.16
CA LEU A 60 3.16 6.51 7.13
C LEU A 60 4.13 7.58 6.61
N HIS A 61 5.42 7.44 6.93
CA HIS A 61 6.46 8.33 6.42
C HIS A 61 6.71 8.12 4.93
N GLU A 62 6.80 6.86 4.48
CA GLU A 62 6.87 6.51 3.07
C GLU A 62 5.64 7.03 2.31
N LEU A 63 4.44 6.85 2.87
CA LEU A 63 3.20 7.42 2.35
C LEU A 63 3.30 8.93 2.16
N GLY A 64 3.76 9.67 3.18
CA GLY A 64 3.97 11.11 3.11
C GLY A 64 4.93 11.51 1.99
N CYS A 65 6.00 10.74 1.77
CA CYS A 65 6.99 10.98 0.73
C CYS A 65 6.44 10.69 -0.67
N THR A 66 5.84 9.51 -0.87
CA THR A 66 5.29 9.05 -2.15
C THR A 66 4.16 9.95 -2.64
N GLN A 67 3.31 10.44 -1.72
CA GLN A 67 2.24 11.38 -2.03
C GLN A 67 2.70 12.86 -2.02
N ARG A 68 4.01 13.11 -1.87
CA ARG A 68 4.62 14.46 -1.85
C ARG A 68 3.99 15.41 -0.82
N LEU A 69 3.47 14.86 0.28
CA LEU A 69 2.92 15.62 1.41
C LEU A 69 4.03 16.26 2.24
N VAL A 70 5.22 15.66 2.16
CA VAL A 70 6.44 16.18 2.75
C VAL A 70 7.48 16.43 1.67
N THR A 71 8.40 17.33 1.95
CA THR A 71 9.52 17.65 1.06
C THR A 71 10.82 17.59 1.84
N LYS A 72 11.80 16.87 1.28
CA LYS A 72 13.13 16.74 1.86
C LYS A 72 14.08 17.74 1.20
N ARG A 73 14.77 18.54 2.02
CA ARG A 73 15.90 19.38 1.59
C ARG A 73 17.10 19.05 2.47
N HIS A 74 18.15 18.49 1.87
CA HIS A 74 19.26 17.86 2.59
C HIS A 74 18.75 16.81 3.60
N ARG A 75 18.93 17.08 4.90
CA ARG A 75 18.46 16.23 5.99
C ARG A 75 17.20 16.78 6.66
N THR A 76 16.64 17.88 6.19
CA THR A 76 15.44 18.45 6.80
C THR A 76 14.22 18.02 5.99
N LEU A 77 13.28 17.36 6.66
CA LEU A 77 11.97 17.03 6.14
C LEU A 77 10.98 18.10 6.62
N LYS A 78 10.22 18.69 5.70
CA LYS A 78 9.21 19.70 6.00
C LYS A 78 7.90 19.35 5.35
N LEU A 79 6.82 19.91 5.88
CA LEU A 79 5.52 19.84 5.23
C LEU A 79 5.56 20.58 3.88
N SER A 80 5.00 19.97 2.84
CA SER A 80 4.81 20.62 1.54
C SER A 80 3.55 21.47 1.56
N VAL A 81 3.32 22.27 0.50
CA VAL A 81 2.04 22.97 0.31
C VAL A 81 0.89 21.97 0.26
N ALA A 82 1.05 20.86 -0.45
CA ALA A 82 0.05 19.81 -0.52
C ALA A 82 -0.20 19.16 0.87
N GLY A 83 0.86 18.91 1.64
CA GLY A 83 0.72 18.44 3.02
C GLY A 83 -0.03 19.43 3.92
N GLY A 84 0.20 20.73 3.74
CA GLY A 84 -0.54 21.79 4.44
C GLY A 84 -2.04 21.76 4.13
N VAL A 85 -2.41 21.57 2.86
CA VAL A 85 -3.82 21.41 2.45
C VAL A 85 -4.43 20.17 3.09
N GLN A 86 -3.71 19.04 3.11
CA GLN A 86 -4.17 17.78 3.74
C GLN A 86 -4.39 17.89 5.27
N LEU A 87 -3.63 18.76 5.95
CA LEU A 87 -3.86 19.03 7.37
C LEU A 87 -5.18 19.79 7.59
N ALA A 88 -5.51 20.72 6.71
CA ALA A 88 -6.73 21.51 6.80
C ALA A 88 -7.98 20.77 6.29
N ASP A 89 -7.83 19.88 5.31
CA ASP A 89 -8.92 19.16 4.66
C ASP A 89 -8.95 17.68 5.07
N HIS A 90 -9.90 17.33 5.93
CA HIS A 90 -10.12 15.97 6.38
C HIS A 90 -10.58 15.03 5.26
N GLN A 91 -11.43 15.47 4.33
CA GLN A 91 -11.95 14.61 3.27
C GLN A 91 -10.86 14.28 2.25
N LEU A 92 -10.05 15.28 1.88
CA LEU A 92 -8.92 15.08 1.01
C LEU A 92 -7.91 14.08 1.62
N ARG A 93 -7.65 14.19 2.93
CA ARG A 93 -6.72 13.31 3.62
C ARG A 93 -7.20 11.88 3.65
N GLN A 94 -8.49 11.68 3.96
CA GLN A 94 -9.11 10.36 3.89
C GLN A 94 -9.04 9.78 2.48
N HIS A 95 -9.25 10.59 1.45
CA HIS A 95 -9.19 10.13 0.07
C HIS A 95 -7.76 9.71 -0.33
N THR A 96 -6.76 10.52 -0.02
CA THR A 96 -5.35 10.22 -0.30
C THR A 96 -4.85 9.00 0.48
N ALA A 97 -5.21 8.90 1.76
CA ALA A 97 -4.87 7.74 2.58
C ALA A 97 -5.52 6.46 2.04
N ALA A 98 -6.76 6.52 1.55
CA ALA A 98 -7.43 5.37 0.96
C ALA A 98 -6.76 4.92 -0.35
N LEU A 99 -6.45 5.85 -1.25
CA LEU A 99 -5.75 5.53 -2.50
C LEU A 99 -4.38 4.90 -2.24
N ALA A 100 -3.66 5.35 -1.22
CA ALA A 100 -2.38 4.75 -0.88
C ALA A 100 -2.51 3.40 -0.16
N TRP A 101 -3.55 3.22 0.64
CA TRP A 101 -3.88 1.92 1.23
C TRP A 101 -4.13 0.85 0.15
N LEU A 102 -4.80 1.23 -0.95
CA LEU A 102 -5.00 0.36 -2.11
C LEU A 102 -3.71 0.12 -2.92
N GLY A 103 -2.63 0.85 -2.62
CA GLY A 103 -1.33 0.65 -3.25
C GLY A 103 -1.05 1.50 -4.48
N THR A 104 0.22 1.55 -4.83
CA THR A 104 0.76 2.39 -5.89
C THR A 104 1.23 1.59 -7.10
N THR A 105 1.58 0.32 -6.90
CA THR A 105 1.95 -0.61 -7.95
C THR A 105 0.74 -1.39 -8.47
N VAL A 106 0.88 -2.02 -9.65
CA VAL A 106 -0.15 -2.90 -10.21
C VAL A 106 -0.43 -4.08 -9.27
N ALA A 107 0.62 -4.70 -8.74
CA ALA A 107 0.49 -5.84 -7.84
C ALA A 107 -0.25 -5.46 -6.54
N GLU A 108 0.11 -4.35 -5.90
CA GLU A 108 -0.57 -3.89 -4.68
C GLU A 108 -2.05 -3.57 -4.93
N ARG A 109 -2.37 -2.92 -6.06
CA ARG A 109 -3.75 -2.61 -6.42
C ARG A 109 -4.57 -3.85 -6.68
N GLN A 110 -3.99 -4.84 -7.37
CA GLN A 110 -4.69 -6.08 -7.65
C GLN A 110 -4.90 -6.92 -6.38
N VAL A 111 -3.93 -6.92 -5.45
CA VAL A 111 -4.10 -7.47 -4.10
C VAL A 111 -5.26 -6.77 -3.40
N ALA A 112 -5.27 -5.44 -3.37
CA ALA A 112 -6.31 -4.67 -2.70
C ALA A 112 -7.69 -4.92 -3.34
N GLU A 113 -7.79 -4.96 -4.66
CA GLU A 113 -9.01 -5.28 -5.40
C GLU A 113 -9.52 -6.68 -5.06
N CYS A 114 -8.66 -7.70 -5.06
CA CYS A 114 -9.05 -9.07 -4.72
C CYS A 114 -9.45 -9.18 -3.25
N ALA A 115 -8.65 -8.58 -2.37
CA ALA A 115 -8.92 -8.54 -0.93
C ALA A 115 -10.25 -7.86 -0.63
N LEU A 116 -10.56 -6.73 -1.28
CA LEU A 116 -11.79 -5.96 -1.10
C LEU A 116 -12.99 -6.54 -1.85
N GLY A 117 -12.77 -7.22 -2.97
CA GLY A 117 -13.76 -7.86 -3.82
C GLY A 117 -14.22 -9.22 -3.30
N ALA A 118 -13.42 -9.87 -2.45
CA ALA A 118 -13.90 -10.98 -1.64
C ALA A 118 -15.10 -10.50 -0.79
N PRO A 119 -16.23 -11.21 -0.77
CA PRO A 119 -17.39 -10.75 -0.03
C PRO A 119 -17.09 -10.71 1.47
N TRP A 120 -16.80 -9.50 1.99
CA TRP A 120 -16.67 -9.15 3.42
C TRP A 120 -18.00 -9.21 4.18
N ALA A 121 -18.98 -10.00 3.71
CA ALA A 121 -20.24 -10.19 4.42
C ALA A 121 -19.99 -10.73 5.83
N GLU A 122 -18.88 -11.46 6.00
CA GLU A 122 -18.41 -12.00 7.26
C GLU A 122 -16.93 -11.65 7.49
N PRO A 123 -16.50 -11.49 8.77
CA PRO A 123 -15.09 -11.36 9.12
C PRO A 123 -14.26 -12.55 8.60
N ARG A 124 -13.02 -12.31 8.15
CA ARG A 124 -12.15 -13.32 7.51
C ARG A 124 -10.83 -13.51 8.22
N LEU A 125 -10.33 -14.74 8.26
CA LEU A 125 -8.97 -15.02 8.67
C LEU A 125 -7.99 -14.54 7.58
N ARG A 126 -6.77 -14.22 8.01
CA ARG A 126 -5.70 -13.78 7.11
C ARG A 126 -5.29 -14.89 6.13
N GLU A 127 -5.27 -16.13 6.60
CA GLU A 127 -4.98 -17.32 5.79
C GLU A 127 -6.02 -17.52 4.68
N ASP A 128 -7.31 -17.48 5.01
CA ASP A 128 -8.40 -17.62 4.04
C ASP A 128 -8.29 -16.61 2.91
N LEU A 129 -7.91 -15.37 3.25
CA LEU A 129 -7.79 -14.30 2.29
C LEU A 129 -6.54 -14.48 1.40
N CYS A 130 -5.44 -15.00 1.96
CA CYS A 130 -4.26 -15.37 1.17
C CYS A 130 -4.59 -16.48 0.18
N ASP A 131 -5.27 -17.53 0.63
CA ASP A 131 -5.70 -18.66 -0.21
C ASP A 131 -6.63 -18.23 -1.34
N ALA A 132 -7.49 -17.24 -1.09
CA ALA A 132 -8.38 -16.69 -2.11
C ALA A 132 -7.66 -15.76 -3.10
N VAL A 133 -6.71 -14.95 -2.64
CA VAL A 133 -6.04 -13.93 -3.45
C VAL A 133 -4.86 -14.49 -4.26
N HIS A 134 -4.10 -15.42 -3.68
CA HIS A 134 -2.86 -15.94 -4.28
C HIS A 134 -3.06 -16.54 -5.68
N PRO A 135 -4.05 -17.41 -5.95
CA PRO A 135 -4.24 -18.00 -7.27
C PRO A 135 -4.51 -16.96 -8.36
N VAL A 136 -5.19 -15.85 -8.01
CA VAL A 136 -5.47 -14.75 -8.94
C VAL A 136 -4.18 -14.02 -9.30
N LEU A 137 -3.38 -13.67 -8.30
CA LEU A 137 -2.12 -12.96 -8.51
C LEU A 137 -1.10 -13.81 -9.27
N ALA A 138 -0.93 -15.08 -8.88
CA ALA A 138 -0.01 -16.00 -9.54
C ALA A 138 -0.36 -16.24 -11.02
N ALA A 139 -1.64 -16.12 -11.40
CA ALA A 139 -2.08 -16.24 -12.78
C ALA A 139 -1.91 -14.95 -13.61
N SER A 140 -1.92 -13.78 -12.97
CA SER A 140 -1.92 -12.49 -13.67
C SER A 140 -0.62 -11.69 -13.57
N LEU A 141 0.28 -12.05 -12.66
CA LEU A 141 1.50 -11.32 -12.37
C LEU A 141 2.72 -12.23 -12.37
N THR A 142 3.79 -11.71 -12.96
CA THR A 142 5.13 -12.27 -12.91
C THR A 142 6.07 -11.20 -12.39
N HIS A 143 7.14 -11.63 -11.72
CA HIS A 143 8.26 -10.75 -11.40
C HIS A 143 8.97 -10.28 -12.68
N ASP A 144 9.78 -9.22 -12.57
CA ASP A 144 10.53 -8.66 -13.70
C ASP A 144 11.53 -9.66 -14.32
N ASP A 145 11.95 -10.67 -13.55
CA ASP A 145 12.81 -11.77 -14.00
C ASP A 145 12.04 -12.93 -14.64
N GLY A 146 10.72 -12.80 -14.79
CA GLY A 146 9.83 -13.82 -15.37
C GLY A 146 9.43 -14.93 -14.40
N THR A 147 9.86 -14.87 -13.14
CA THR A 147 9.41 -15.84 -12.13
C THR A 147 7.96 -15.60 -11.72
N VAL A 148 7.25 -16.67 -11.40
CA VAL A 148 5.87 -16.59 -10.93
C VAL A 148 5.82 -16.06 -9.50
N MET A 149 4.72 -15.38 -9.16
CA MET A 149 4.52 -14.96 -7.77
C MET A 149 4.42 -16.16 -6.83
N GLU A 150 5.19 -16.15 -5.76
CA GLU A 150 5.08 -17.15 -4.69
C GLU A 150 4.02 -16.76 -3.66
N VAL A 151 3.58 -17.73 -2.85
CA VAL A 151 2.67 -17.47 -1.71
C VAL A 151 3.26 -16.41 -0.79
N LYS A 152 4.57 -16.47 -0.51
CA LYS A 152 5.27 -15.49 0.33
C LYS A 152 5.23 -14.06 -0.21
N ASP A 153 5.19 -13.89 -1.53
CA ASP A 153 5.02 -12.56 -2.13
C ASP A 153 3.63 -12.02 -1.88
N THR A 154 2.63 -12.90 -1.98
CA THR A 154 1.22 -12.57 -1.70
C THR A 154 1.03 -12.21 -0.23
N GLU A 155 1.57 -13.02 0.68
CA GLU A 155 1.57 -12.75 2.13
C GLU A 155 2.20 -11.40 2.45
N ARG A 156 3.34 -11.06 1.82
CA ARG A 156 4.01 -9.76 2.02
C ARG A 156 3.14 -8.58 1.57
N LEU A 157 2.47 -8.70 0.41
CA LEU A 157 1.59 -7.65 -0.09
C LEU A 157 0.33 -7.50 0.76
N LEU A 158 -0.27 -8.62 1.18
CA LEU A 158 -1.42 -8.62 2.08
C LEU A 158 -1.07 -8.07 3.46
N TRP A 159 0.11 -8.40 3.98
CA TRP A 159 0.63 -7.84 5.22
C TRP A 159 0.67 -6.31 5.17
N ARG A 160 1.23 -5.72 4.09
CA ARG A 160 1.23 -4.27 3.89
C ARG A 160 -0.18 -3.69 3.83
N PHE A 161 -1.06 -4.30 3.04
CA PHE A 161 -2.46 -3.89 2.91
C PHE A 161 -3.19 -3.89 4.26
N TRP A 162 -3.05 -4.94 5.07
CA TRP A 162 -3.73 -5.05 6.36
C TRP A 162 -3.20 -4.04 7.37
N HIS A 163 -1.87 -3.93 7.49
CA HIS A 163 -1.28 -3.05 8.48
C HIS A 163 -1.62 -1.59 8.19
N LEU A 164 -1.46 -1.15 6.94
CA LEU A 164 -1.80 0.22 6.58
C LEU A 164 -3.31 0.49 6.71
N GLY A 165 -4.16 -0.45 6.30
CA GLY A 165 -5.61 -0.35 6.44
C GLY A 165 -6.06 -0.24 7.90
N ARG A 166 -5.43 -1.01 8.80
CA ARG A 166 -5.70 -0.94 10.24
C ARG A 166 -5.26 0.38 10.84
N GLU A 167 -4.04 0.84 10.55
CA GLU A 167 -3.54 2.07 11.15
C GLU A 167 -4.28 3.31 10.66
N LEU A 168 -4.77 3.28 9.42
CA LEU A 168 -5.61 4.35 8.91
C LEU A 168 -7.06 4.26 9.42
N GLY A 169 -7.46 3.17 10.09
CA GLY A 169 -8.81 2.95 10.62
C GLY A 169 -9.83 2.48 9.58
N TYR A 170 -9.36 1.91 8.47
CA TYR A 170 -10.21 1.31 7.43
C TYR A 170 -10.57 -0.15 7.73
N LEU A 171 -9.76 -0.83 8.54
CA LEU A 171 -10.01 -2.21 8.98
C LEU A 171 -10.31 -2.22 10.48
N ASP A 172 -11.36 -2.95 10.85
CA ASP A 172 -11.71 -3.31 12.21
C ASP A 172 -11.11 -4.69 12.54
N GLU A 173 -10.08 -4.67 13.38
CA GLU A 173 -9.52 -5.85 14.04
C GLU A 173 -10.00 -5.84 15.49
N ARG A 174 -11.00 -6.66 15.82
CA ARG A 174 -11.53 -6.74 17.20
C ARG A 174 -10.55 -7.39 18.16
N ASP A 175 -9.61 -8.17 17.64
CA ASP A 175 -8.51 -8.82 18.33
C ASP A 175 -7.25 -8.66 17.45
N ARG A 176 -6.07 -8.58 18.07
CA ARG A 176 -4.77 -8.43 17.39
C ARG A 176 -4.02 -9.76 17.27
N SER A 177 -4.66 -10.85 17.68
CA SER A 177 -4.19 -12.21 17.39
C SER A 177 -4.00 -12.42 15.89
N ALA A 178 -3.03 -13.25 15.50
CA ALA A 178 -2.85 -13.64 14.11
C ALA A 178 -4.10 -14.31 13.51
N ASP A 179 -4.88 -14.95 14.39
CA ASP A 179 -6.12 -15.68 14.06
C ASP A 179 -7.37 -14.81 14.24
N ALA A 180 -7.21 -13.52 14.51
CA ALA A 180 -8.34 -12.61 14.64
C ALA A 180 -8.95 -12.34 13.26
N PRO A 181 -10.27 -12.51 13.11
CA PRO A 181 -10.88 -12.25 11.83
C PRO A 181 -10.95 -10.73 11.59
N ILE A 182 -10.61 -10.33 10.38
CA ILE A 182 -10.55 -8.93 9.93
C ILE A 182 -11.89 -8.56 9.32
N SER A 183 -12.31 -7.32 9.50
CA SER A 183 -13.49 -6.76 8.81
C SER A 183 -13.24 -5.34 8.33
N LEU A 184 -13.96 -4.88 7.30
CA LEU A 184 -13.95 -3.46 6.92
C LEU A 184 -14.76 -2.64 7.92
N SER A 185 -14.15 -1.58 8.44
CA SER A 185 -14.86 -0.58 9.23
C SER A 185 -15.89 0.16 8.36
N ALA A 186 -16.86 0.84 8.97
CA ALA A 186 -17.85 1.62 8.21
C ALA A 186 -17.18 2.66 7.29
N THR A 187 -16.17 3.38 7.81
CA THR A 187 -15.40 4.33 7.00
C THR A 187 -14.54 3.62 5.95
N GLY A 188 -13.95 2.48 6.30
CA GLY A 188 -13.17 1.65 5.37
C GLY A 188 -13.95 1.23 4.15
N ARG A 189 -15.22 0.82 4.30
CA ARG A 189 -16.10 0.46 3.17
C ARG A 189 -16.30 1.64 2.21
N PHE A 190 -16.64 2.81 2.73
CA PHE A 190 -16.84 4.00 1.89
C PHE A 190 -15.54 4.44 1.21
N ALA A 191 -14.44 4.45 1.95
CA ALA A 191 -13.13 4.82 1.45
C ALA A 191 -12.63 3.87 0.35
N ALA A 192 -12.74 2.55 0.58
CA ALA A 192 -12.41 1.52 -0.40
C ALA A 192 -13.24 1.69 -1.68
N LEU A 193 -14.56 1.83 -1.55
CA LEU A 193 -15.44 2.00 -2.72
C LEU A 193 -15.10 3.26 -3.52
N ALA A 194 -14.87 4.38 -2.84
CA ALA A 194 -14.48 5.64 -3.49
C ALA A 194 -13.13 5.52 -4.20
N ALA A 195 -12.14 4.90 -3.56
CA ALA A 195 -10.80 4.71 -4.13
C ALA A 195 -10.83 3.74 -5.33
N LEU A 196 -11.57 2.62 -5.22
CA LEU A 196 -11.75 1.65 -6.31
C LEU A 196 -12.44 2.30 -7.52
N ARG A 197 -13.43 3.17 -7.33
CA ARG A 197 -14.06 3.91 -8.43
C ARG A 197 -13.07 4.81 -9.15
N VAL A 198 -12.26 5.56 -8.41
CA VAL A 198 -11.21 6.41 -8.99
C VAL A 198 -10.19 5.57 -9.79
N LEU A 199 -9.80 4.41 -9.27
CA LEU A 199 -8.89 3.50 -9.98
C LEU A 199 -9.51 2.91 -11.25
N ALA A 200 -10.80 2.56 -11.21
CA ALA A 200 -11.53 2.01 -12.35
C ALA A 200 -11.75 3.05 -13.47
N GLU A 201 -11.96 4.31 -13.10
CA GLU A 201 -12.18 5.45 -14.02
C GLU A 201 -10.87 6.10 -14.48
N GLY A 202 -9.75 5.83 -13.80
CA GLY A 202 -8.43 6.35 -14.16
C GLY A 202 -7.92 5.82 -15.50
N PRO A 203 -6.93 6.51 -16.12
CA PRO A 203 -6.34 6.07 -17.37
C PRO A 203 -5.72 4.68 -17.18
N LYS A 204 -6.37 3.66 -17.75
CA LYS A 204 -5.82 2.31 -17.83
C LYS A 204 -4.51 2.42 -18.60
N GLY A 205 -3.40 2.18 -17.91
CA GLY A 205 -2.08 2.16 -18.51
C GLY A 205 -2.15 1.36 -19.82
N ARG A 206 -1.72 2.01 -20.90
CA ARG A 206 -1.69 1.44 -22.25
C ARG A 206 -0.95 0.11 -22.14
N ALA A 207 -1.68 -1.01 -22.24
CA ALA A 207 -1.06 -2.30 -22.44
C ALA A 207 -0.14 -2.14 -23.66
N THR A 208 1.17 -2.27 -23.44
CA THR A 208 2.13 -2.24 -24.51
C THR A 208 1.81 -3.43 -25.40
N ALA A 209 1.14 -3.14 -26.52
CA ALA A 209 1.02 -4.03 -27.65
C ALA A 209 2.44 -4.25 -28.21
N SER A 210 3.16 -5.20 -27.64
CA SER A 210 4.40 -5.73 -28.19
C SER A 210 4.47 -7.24 -28.04
N GLU A 211 3.33 -7.93 -28.10
CA GLU A 211 3.28 -9.39 -28.21
C GLU A 211 2.10 -9.79 -29.11
N ARG A 212 2.23 -9.53 -30.41
CA ARG A 212 1.63 -10.38 -31.44
C ARG A 212 2.59 -10.47 -32.62
N GLY A 213 3.13 -11.66 -32.82
CA GLY A 213 3.56 -12.13 -34.14
C GLY A 213 5.06 -12.21 -34.38
N SER A 214 5.79 -13.00 -33.58
CA SER A 214 7.01 -13.64 -34.07
C SER A 214 7.04 -15.11 -33.64
N ALA A 215 6.59 -15.96 -34.56
CA ALA A 215 6.74 -17.42 -34.69
C ALA A 215 5.50 -17.91 -35.45
N GLY A 216 5.57 -18.57 -36.60
CA GLY A 216 6.62 -19.21 -37.35
C GLY A 216 5.91 -20.18 -38.32
N GLY A 217 6.52 -20.51 -39.46
CA GLY A 217 5.94 -21.55 -40.33
C GLY A 217 6.47 -21.55 -41.75
N GLN A 218 7.65 -22.14 -41.92
CA GLN A 218 8.13 -22.68 -43.20
C GLN A 218 7.15 -23.72 -43.77
N ALA A 219 6.97 -23.76 -45.10
CA ALA A 219 6.88 -25.01 -45.90
C ALA A 219 6.84 -24.74 -47.42
N GLY A 220 7.60 -25.54 -48.20
CA GLY A 220 7.43 -25.81 -49.63
C GLY A 220 8.30 -24.94 -50.57
N VAL A 221 9.48 -25.34 -51.05
CA VAL A 221 9.80 -26.40 -52.05
C VAL A 221 9.10 -26.20 -53.41
N GLY A 222 9.87 -25.63 -54.34
CA GLY A 222 10.00 -26.05 -55.75
C GLY A 222 8.95 -25.61 -56.76
N GLU A 223 9.33 -24.75 -57.72
CA GLU A 223 9.03 -24.99 -59.14
C GLU A 223 9.93 -24.16 -60.08
N ALA A 224 10.08 -24.67 -61.29
CA ALA A 224 11.12 -24.43 -62.27
C ALA A 224 11.09 -23.05 -62.94
N ALA A 225 12.28 -22.52 -63.24
CA ALA A 225 12.46 -21.49 -64.26
C ALA A 225 12.80 -22.17 -65.58
N HIS A 226 11.85 -22.12 -66.51
CA HIS A 226 12.07 -22.29 -67.94
C HIS A 226 11.67 -20.97 -68.60
N GLN A 227 12.66 -20.24 -69.14
CA GLN A 227 12.69 -19.40 -70.34
C GLN A 227 13.72 -18.28 -70.19
#